data_AF-A0A4P6B8P6-F1
#
_entry.id   AF-A0A4P6B8P6-F1
#
_cell.length_a   1.000
_cell.length_b   1.000
_cell.length_c   1.000
_cell.angle_alpha   90.00
_cell.angle_beta   90.00
_cell.angle_gamma   90.00
#
_symmetry.space_group_name_H-M   'P 1'
#
loop_
_entity.id
_entity.type
_entity.pdbx_description
1 polymer ?
#
loop_
_entity_poly.entity_id
_entity_poly.type
_entity_poly.pdbx_seq_one_letter_code
_entity_poly.pdbx_strand_id
1 'polypeptide(L)'
;MILLLLNFTPGIEGCLAWAECTLVEEISRKHYSLVIGKVVHLEVDERFFNEAGEMDYERAKPLSVMLGEHGMWFTRPVFAGRYADYTEMFLGKKDEAPAFTGENG
;
A
#
# COMPACT_ATOMS: atom_id res chain seq x y z
N MET A 1 -9.23 6.05 6.90
CA MET A 1 -9.78 5.53 8.17
C MET A 1 -9.02 4.26 8.51
N ILE A 2 -7.85 4.41 9.13
CA ILE A 2 -7.12 3.31 9.78
C ILE A 2 -7.27 3.63 11.26
N LEU A 3 -8.07 2.81 11.95
CA LEU A 3 -8.26 2.92 13.39
C LEU A 3 -7.06 2.25 14.06
N LEU A 4 -6.09 3.06 14.49
CA LEU A 4 -5.11 2.64 15.50
C LEU A 4 -5.84 2.60 16.85
N LEU A 5 -6.29 1.42 17.27
CA LEU A 5 -6.56 1.13 18.67
C LEU A 5 -5.93 -0.22 19.02
N LEU A 6 -4.76 -0.11 19.63
CA LEU A 6 -4.15 -1.01 20.61
C LEU A 6 -4.82 -2.39 20.76
N ASN A 7 -4.10 -3.42 20.29
CA ASN A 7 -4.11 -4.82 20.70
C ASN A 7 -5.14 -5.82 20.14
N PHE A 8 -6.12 -5.45 19.31
CA PHE A 8 -6.84 -6.44 18.48
C PHE A 8 -7.51 -5.69 17.33
N THR A 9 -6.83 -5.59 16.18
CA THR A 9 -7.52 -5.15 14.95
C THR A 9 -7.87 -6.41 14.19
N PRO A 10 -9.07 -6.98 14.35
CA PRO A 10 -9.45 -8.11 13.51
C PRO A 10 -9.36 -7.67 12.05
N GLY A 11 -8.77 -8.52 11.21
CA GLY A 11 -8.90 -8.37 9.76
C GLY A 11 -10.38 -8.18 9.40
N ILE A 12 -10.65 -7.35 8.40
CA ILE A 12 -12.02 -7.16 7.93
C ILE A 12 -12.39 -8.38 7.08
N GLU A 13 -13.42 -9.12 7.50
CA GLU A 13 -13.93 -10.25 6.73
C GLU A 13 -14.29 -9.82 5.31
N GLY A 14 -13.80 -10.55 4.31
CA GLY A 14 -14.00 -10.25 2.90
C GLY A 14 -13.01 -9.25 2.29
N CYS A 15 -12.00 -8.78 3.03
CA CYS A 15 -10.88 -8.06 2.43
C CYS A 15 -10.00 -8.96 1.56
N LEU A 16 -9.45 -8.38 0.49
CA LEU A 16 -8.53 -9.06 -0.43
C LEU A 16 -7.20 -9.44 0.24
N ALA A 17 -6.75 -8.59 1.15
CA ALA A 17 -5.52 -8.73 1.90
C ALA A 17 -5.59 -7.89 3.18
N TRP A 18 -4.79 -8.25 4.16
CA TRP A 18 -4.67 -7.55 5.43
C TRP A 18 -3.22 -7.56 5.91
N ALA A 19 -2.74 -6.38 6.32
CA ALA A 19 -1.42 -6.21 6.89
C ALA A 19 -1.55 -5.79 8.35
N GLU A 20 -0.95 -6.57 9.25
CA GLU A 20 -0.71 -6.13 10.63
C GLU A 20 0.60 -5.35 10.69
N CYS A 21 0.56 -4.21 11.38
CA CYS A 21 1.72 -3.36 11.55
C CYS A 21 1.95 -2.99 13.01
N THR A 22 3.21 -2.91 13.41
CA THR A 22 3.63 -2.23 14.65
C THR A 22 3.99 -0.78 14.33
N LEU A 23 3.51 0.18 15.13
CA LEU A 23 3.83 1.60 14.97
C LEU A 23 5.35 1.83 15.07
N VAL A 24 5.92 2.54 14.11
CA VAL A 24 7.32 2.97 14.10
C VAL A 24 7.40 4.45 14.44
N GLU A 25 6.59 5.27 13.77
CA GLU A 25 6.60 6.72 13.93
C GLU A 25 5.22 7.30 13.60
N GLU A 26 4.85 8.39 14.27
CA GLU A 26 3.74 9.24 13.88
C GLU A 26 4.23 10.69 13.72
N ILE A 27 4.02 11.27 12.53
CA ILE A 27 4.33 12.66 12.22
C ILE A 27 3.03 13.45 12.17
N SER A 28 2.76 14.23 13.21
CA SER A 28 1.58 15.07 13.30
C SER A 28 1.69 16.35 12.45
N ARG A 29 0.66 16.66 11.66
CA ARG A 29 0.47 17.92 10.95
C ARG A 29 -0.86 18.54 11.37
N LYS A 30 -1.11 19.79 10.99
CA LYS A 30 -2.32 20.54 11.40
C LYS A 30 -3.64 19.81 11.07
N HIS A 31 -3.68 19.07 9.96
CA HIS A 31 -4.92 18.48 9.43
C HIS A 31 -4.86 16.96 9.24
N TYR A 32 -3.70 16.34 9.46
CA TYR A 32 -3.50 14.91 9.29
C TYR A 32 -2.27 14.44 10.07
N SER A 33 -2.20 13.15 10.37
CA SER A 33 -0.97 12.49 10.84
C SER A 33 -0.49 11.53 9.75
N LEU A 34 0.81 11.54 9.48
CA LEU A 34 1.45 10.45 8.73
C LEU A 34 1.87 9.38 9.72
N VAL A 35 1.27 8.19 9.61
CA VAL A 35 1.60 7.04 10.44
C VAL A 35 2.51 6.11 9.65
N ILE A 36 3.67 5.79 10.20
CA ILE A 36 4.63 4.84 9.64
C ILE A 36 4.61 3.60 10.52
N GLY A 37 4.33 2.45 9.91
CA GLY A 37 4.28 1.16 10.59
C GLY A 37 5.16 0.11 9.91
N LYS A 38 5.74 -0.78 10.71
CA LYS A 38 6.46 -1.97 10.23
C LYS A 38 5.46 -3.11 10.09
N VAL A 39 5.34 -3.68 8.90
CA VAL A 39 4.53 -4.88 8.66
C VAL A 39 5.12 -6.06 9.45
N VAL A 40 4.30 -6.70 10.29
CA VAL A 40 4.67 -7.89 11.09
C VAL A 40 3.91 -9.14 10.66
N HIS A 41 2.77 -8.97 10.00
CA HIS A 41 2.01 -10.05 9.39
C HIS A 41 1.30 -9.53 8.14
N LEU A 42 1.19 -10.38 7.11
CA LEU A 42 0.46 -10.09 5.88
C LEU A 42 -0.30 -11.37 5.51
N GLU A 43 -1.62 -11.24 5.44
CA GLU A 43 -2.53 -12.30 5.00
C GLU A 43 -3.21 -11.86 3.70
N VAL A 44 -3.45 -12.82 2.82
CA VAL A 44 -4.13 -12.61 1.53
C VAL A 44 -5.19 -13.67 1.31
N ASP A 45 -6.24 -13.32 0.57
CA ASP A 45 -7.15 -14.32 0.04
C ASP A 45 -6.54 -14.94 -1.22
N GLU A 46 -5.99 -16.15 -1.06
CA GLU A 46 -5.28 -16.91 -2.10
C GLU A 46 -6.06 -17.05 -3.41
N ARG A 47 -7.40 -16.93 -3.38
CA ARG A 47 -8.22 -16.96 -4.61
C ARG A 47 -7.86 -15.82 -5.57
N PHE A 48 -7.28 -14.73 -5.08
CA PHE A 48 -6.95 -13.53 -5.85
C PHE A 48 -5.45 -13.34 -6.10
N PHE A 49 -4.63 -14.32 -5.72
CA PHE A 49 -3.17 -14.26 -5.86
C PHE A 49 -2.66 -15.46 -6.64
N ASN A 50 -1.55 -15.29 -7.35
CA ASN A 50 -0.87 -16.39 -8.04
C ASN A 50 0.18 -17.04 -7.13
N GLU A 51 0.82 -18.12 -7.61
CA GLU A 51 1.85 -18.85 -6.86
C GLU A 51 3.10 -18.01 -6.54
N ALA A 52 3.34 -16.92 -7.27
CA ALA A 52 4.41 -15.98 -7.01
C ALA A 52 4.04 -14.92 -5.93
N GLY A 53 2.83 -14.98 -5.38
CA GLY A 53 2.32 -14.02 -4.41
C GLY A 53 1.89 -12.69 -5.02
N GLU A 54 1.67 -12.63 -6.33
CA GLU A 54 1.21 -11.45 -7.04
C GLU A 54 -0.31 -11.42 -7.12
N MET A 55 -0.91 -10.25 -6.91
CA MET A 55 -2.36 -10.08 -7.01
C MET A 55 -2.83 -10.12 -8.47
N ASP A 56 -3.78 -11.00 -8.78
CA ASP A 56 -4.57 -10.93 -10.00
C ASP A 56 -5.59 -9.79 -9.87
N TYR A 57 -5.20 -8.58 -10.28
CA TYR A 57 -6.01 -7.38 -10.14
C TYR A 57 -7.32 -7.42 -10.95
N GLU A 58 -7.41 -8.26 -12.00
CA GLU A 58 -8.63 -8.39 -12.80
C GLU A 58 -9.69 -9.20 -12.06
N ARG A 59 -9.28 -10.28 -11.39
CA ARG A 59 -10.15 -11.08 -10.52
C ARG A 59 -10.46 -10.35 -9.21
N ALA A 60 -9.46 -9.77 -8.58
CA ALA A 60 -9.56 -9.09 -7.28
C ALA A 60 -10.38 -7.79 -7.34
N LYS A 61 -10.33 -7.08 -8.49
CA LYS A 61 -10.99 -5.79 -8.71
C LYS A 61 -10.80 -4.82 -7.53
N PRO A 62 -9.55 -4.57 -7.09
CA PRO A 62 -9.30 -3.74 -5.93
C PRO A 62 -9.88 -2.34 -6.17
N LEU A 63 -10.56 -1.80 -5.16
CA LEU A 63 -11.14 -0.47 -5.25
C LEU A 63 -10.03 0.58 -5.20
N SER A 64 -10.04 1.47 -6.18
CA SER A 64 -9.24 2.70 -6.19
C SER A 64 -10.16 3.91 -6.17
N VAL A 65 -9.59 5.07 -5.82
CA VAL A 65 -10.32 6.33 -5.79
C VAL A 65 -9.55 7.41 -6.55
N MET A 66 -10.23 8.11 -7.45
CA MET A 66 -9.70 9.31 -8.11
C MET A 66 -10.35 10.53 -7.47
N LEU A 67 -9.55 11.30 -6.73
CA LEU A 67 -10.00 12.48 -6.01
C LEU A 67 -10.05 13.69 -6.94
N GLY A 68 -11.12 14.49 -6.84
CA GLY A 68 -11.27 15.77 -7.54
C GLY A 68 -11.72 16.88 -6.60
N GLU A 69 -11.91 18.09 -7.14
CA GLU A 69 -12.25 19.28 -6.35
C GLU A 69 -13.61 19.17 -5.64
N HIS A 70 -14.62 18.59 -6.31
CA HIS A 70 -16.00 18.52 -5.81
C HIS A 70 -16.47 17.11 -5.44
N GLY A 71 -15.59 16.11 -5.53
CA GLY A 71 -15.99 14.73 -5.30
C GLY A 71 -14.91 13.73 -5.62
N MET A 72 -15.32 12.47 -5.75
CA MET A 72 -14.42 11.35 -5.99
C MET A 72 -15.08 10.31 -6.90
N TRP A 73 -14.26 9.67 -7.73
CA TRP A 73 -14.67 8.54 -8.53
C TRP A 73 -14.15 7.25 -7.91
N PHE A 74 -15.07 6.31 -7.67
CA PHE A 74 -14.71 4.95 -7.30
C PHE A 74 -14.41 4.17 -8.57
N THR A 75 -13.19 3.64 -8.63
CA THR A 75 -12.65 2.97 -9.82
C THR A 75 -12.06 1.62 -9.43
N ARG A 76 -11.70 0.83 -10.45
CA ARG A 76 -10.88 -0.37 -10.30
C ARG A 76 -9.81 -0.38 -11.40
N PRO A 77 -8.66 -1.04 -11.19
CA PRO A 77 -7.71 -1.27 -12.26
C PRO A 77 -8.32 -2.10 -13.40
N VAL A 78 -7.90 -1.76 -14.61
CA VAL A 78 -8.08 -2.53 -15.84
C VAL A 78 -6.77 -2.46 -16.62
N PHE A 79 -6.45 -3.48 -17.41
CA PHE A 79 -5.20 -3.48 -18.17
C PHE A 79 -5.14 -2.27 -19.11
N ALA A 80 -4.12 -1.43 -18.94
CA ALA A 80 -3.94 -0.19 -19.70
C ALA A 80 -3.20 -0.41 -21.04
N GLY A 81 -3.00 -1.65 -21.46
CA GLY A 81 -2.32 -1.99 -22.72
C GLY A 81 -0.79 -2.14 -22.62
N ARG A 82 -0.21 -2.08 -21.41
CA ARG A 82 1.24 -2.22 -21.22
C ARG A 82 1.57 -2.84 -19.85
N TYR A 83 2.57 -3.72 -19.85
CA TYR A 83 3.32 -4.15 -18.66
C TYR A 83 4.72 -3.53 -18.70
N ALA A 84 5.29 -3.23 -17.53
CA ALA A 84 6.64 -2.67 -17.41
C ALA A 84 7.43 -3.45 -16.36
N ASP A 85 8.67 -3.81 -16.69
CA ASP A 85 9.58 -4.47 -15.74
C ASP A 85 10.15 -3.45 -14.73
N TYR A 86 10.49 -3.90 -13.52
CA TYR A 86 11.12 -3.03 -12.52
C TYR A 86 12.40 -2.36 -13.04
N THR A 87 13.18 -3.06 -13.87
CA THR A 87 14.38 -2.52 -14.51
C THR A 87 14.11 -1.25 -15.32
N GLU A 88 12.91 -1.08 -15.88
CA GLU A 88 12.53 0.14 -16.59
C GLU A 88 12.47 1.37 -15.69
N MET A 89 12.15 1.20 -14.39
CA MET A 89 12.11 2.31 -13.43
C MET A 89 13.51 2.84 -13.08
N PHE A 90 14.56 2.05 -13.34
CA PHE A 90 15.95 2.35 -13.01
C PHE A 90 16.82 2.69 -14.23
N LEU A 91 16.24 2.72 -15.44
CA LEU A 91 16.94 3.15 -16.64
C LEU A 91 17.47 4.58 -16.46
N GLY A 92 18.80 4.71 -16.36
CA GLY A 92 19.51 5.99 -16.22
C GLY A 92 19.89 6.39 -14.78
N LYS A 93 19.59 5.57 -13.76
CA LYS A 93 20.08 5.78 -12.40
C LYS A 93 21.18 4.77 -12.07
N LYS A 94 22.36 5.25 -11.71
CA LYS A 94 23.38 4.45 -11.02
C LYS A 94 22.80 4.11 -9.64
N ASP A 95 22.95 2.88 -9.17
CA ASP A 95 22.47 2.44 -7.85
C ASP A 95 23.10 3.26 -6.72
N GLU A 96 22.51 4.40 -6.41
CA GLU A 96 22.76 5.12 -5.17
C GLU A 96 21.65 4.72 -4.22
N ALA A 97 21.97 3.78 -3.32
CA ALA A 97 21.11 3.49 -2.19
C ALA A 97 20.79 4.81 -1.47
N PRO A 98 19.52 5.08 -1.11
CA PRO A 98 19.18 6.30 -0.38
C PRO A 98 20.02 6.34 0.89
N ALA A 99 20.84 7.38 1.03
CA ALA A 99 21.54 7.66 2.27
C ALA A 99 20.48 8.07 3.29
N PHE A 100 20.11 7.15 4.18
CA PHE A 100 19.41 7.52 5.40
C PHE A 100 20.41 8.23 6.31
N THR A 101 20.64 9.52 6.07
CA THR A 101 21.31 10.38 7.03
C THR A 101 20.33 10.64 8.16
N GLY A 102 20.50 9.88 9.25
CA GLY A 102 19.84 10.17 10.51
C GLY A 102 20.35 11.50 11.03
N GLU A 103 19.64 12.58 10.73
CA GLU A 103 19.78 13.83 11.47
C GLU A 103 18.58 13.96 12.39
N ASN A 104 18.83 13.65 13.66
CA ASN A 104 17.97 14.02 14.77
C ASN A 104 17.89 15.56 14.81
N GLY A 105 16.68 16.10 14.73
CA GLY A 105 16.37 17.50 14.99
C GLY A 105 15.07 17.61 15.75
#